data_AF-A0A7V6ZQ19-F1
#
_entry.id   AF-A0A7V6ZQ19-F1
#
_cell.length_a   1.000
_cell.length_b   1.000
_cell.length_c   1.000
_cell.angle_alpha   90.00
_cell.angle_beta   90.00
_cell.angle_gamma   90.00
#
_symmetry.space_group_name_H-M   'P 1'
#
loop_
_entity.id
_entity.type
_entity.pdbx_description
1 polymer ?
#
loop_
_entity_poly.entity_id
_entity_poly.type
_entity_poly.pdbx_seq_one_letter_code
_entity_poly.pdbx_strand_id
1 'polypeptide(L)'
;AGVILASFDAVSLDRVAASVCNLDPEKIFVTKIATERKYGEGNLEKIEILGESLDSFRDLKFQEPVNPHSTFGLRLLKYSFLRNLLLEHPRIDHVRCIKCGECAKICPPQALRHRKGNFPNLRKTDCIRCWCCAEVCPKNAIKKTKRPLVGRIALKNRD
;
A
#
# COMPACT_ATOMS: atom_id res chain seq x y z
N ALA A 1 -20.93 -13.25 -5.29
CA ALA A 1 -21.53 -11.93 -5.05
C ALA A 1 -20.48 -10.84 -5.23
N GLY A 2 -20.89 -9.60 -5.50
CA GLY A 2 -20.04 -8.41 -5.38
C GLY A 2 -20.68 -7.46 -4.38
N VAL A 3 -19.89 -6.82 -3.53
CA VAL A 3 -20.39 -5.89 -2.51
C VAL A 3 -19.88 -4.50 -2.82
N ILE A 4 -20.75 -3.51 -2.71
CA ILE A 4 -20.39 -2.09 -2.78
C ILE A 4 -20.51 -1.53 -1.37
N LEU A 5 -19.42 -0.93 -0.90
CA LEU A 5 -19.35 -0.27 0.39
C LEU A 5 -19.09 1.23 0.17
N ALA A 6 -19.73 2.07 0.97
CA ALA A 6 -19.53 3.52 0.97
C ALA A 6 -19.65 4.07 2.39
N SER A 7 -18.87 5.10 2.71
CA SER A 7 -18.86 5.77 4.01
C SER A 7 -18.28 7.17 3.86
N PHE A 8 -18.66 8.08 4.76
CA PHE A 8 -17.99 9.38 4.93
C PHE A 8 -16.72 9.27 5.78
N ASP A 9 -16.54 8.17 6.52
CA ASP A 9 -15.34 7.83 7.30
C ASP A 9 -14.57 6.71 6.59
N ALA A 10 -13.36 7.01 6.13
CA ALA A 10 -12.49 6.07 5.42
C ALA A 10 -11.95 4.95 6.34
N VAL A 11 -11.71 5.22 7.62
CA VAL A 11 -11.25 4.22 8.60
C VAL A 11 -12.37 3.22 8.85
N SER A 12 -13.60 3.71 9.01
CA SER A 12 -14.77 2.84 9.18
C SER A 12 -15.06 2.02 7.92
N LEU A 13 -14.88 2.61 6.73
CA LEU A 13 -15.00 1.89 5.46
C LEU A 13 -14.02 0.72 5.38
N ASP A 14 -12.73 0.99 5.63
CA ASP A 14 -11.68 -0.03 5.61
C ASP A 14 -11.93 -1.11 6.67
N ARG A 15 -12.41 -0.70 7.86
CA ARG A 15 -12.74 -1.63 8.95
C ARG A 15 -13.86 -2.59 8.57
N VAL A 16 -14.93 -2.08 7.96
CA VAL A 16 -16.07 -2.87 7.48
C VAL A 16 -15.63 -3.75 6.31
N ALA A 17 -14.88 -3.22 5.35
CA ALA A 17 -14.35 -3.99 4.23
C ALA A 17 -13.48 -5.17 4.69
N ALA A 18 -12.65 -4.97 5.72
CA ALA A 18 -11.87 -6.05 6.33
C ALA A 18 -12.77 -7.16 6.90
N SER A 19 -13.84 -6.80 7.63
CA SER A 19 -14.81 -7.77 8.15
C SER A 19 -15.52 -8.54 7.03
N VAL A 20 -15.97 -7.83 5.98
CA VAL A 20 -16.64 -8.44 4.81
C VAL A 20 -15.72 -9.42 4.09
N CYS A 21 -14.42 -9.11 3.99
CA CYS A 21 -13.42 -9.98 3.40
C CYS A 21 -12.91 -11.09 4.34
N ASN A 22 -13.46 -11.22 5.56
CA ASN A 22 -12.99 -12.14 6.59
C ASN A 22 -11.48 -12.00 6.89
N LEU A 23 -10.98 -10.76 6.87
CA LEU A 23 -9.62 -10.40 7.23
C LEU A 23 -9.55 -9.99 8.70
N ASP A 24 -8.43 -10.34 9.35
CA ASP A 24 -8.16 -9.87 10.71
C ASP A 24 -7.82 -8.36 10.70
N PRO A 25 -8.70 -7.50 11.24
CA PRO A 25 -8.51 -6.04 11.22
C PRO A 25 -7.30 -5.59 12.03
N GLU A 26 -6.88 -6.35 13.05
CA GLU A 26 -5.71 -6.00 13.86
C GLU A 26 -4.39 -6.19 13.12
N LYS A 27 -4.39 -7.00 12.05
CA LYS A 27 -3.26 -7.14 11.12
C LYS A 27 -3.20 -5.97 10.12
N ILE A 28 -4.27 -5.20 9.97
CA ILE A 28 -4.34 -4.04 9.09
C ILE A 28 -3.82 -2.81 9.85
N PHE A 29 -2.49 -2.71 9.91
CA PHE A 29 -1.79 -1.70 10.72
C PHE A 29 -2.21 -0.25 10.39
N VAL A 30 -2.61 0.04 9.15
CA VAL A 30 -3.02 1.39 8.72
C VAL A 30 -4.30 1.81 9.44
N THR A 31 -5.34 0.97 9.41
CA THR A 31 -6.63 1.20 10.08
C THR A 31 -6.45 1.31 11.59
N LYS A 32 -5.62 0.43 12.18
CA LYS A 32 -5.26 0.49 13.60
C LYS A 32 -4.63 1.83 13.99
N ILE A 33 -3.56 2.24 13.30
CA ILE A 33 -2.86 3.50 13.58
C ILE A 33 -3.77 4.72 13.33
N ALA A 34 -4.63 4.67 12.30
CA ALA A 34 -5.57 5.75 12.02
C ALA A 34 -6.60 5.93 13.15
N THR A 35 -7.11 4.80 13.68
CA THR A 35 -8.03 4.78 14.83
C THR A 35 -7.35 5.32 16.09
N GLU A 36 -6.14 4.86 16.40
CA GLU A 36 -5.34 5.35 17.55
C GLU A 36 -5.07 6.86 17.46
N ARG A 37 -4.96 7.40 16.24
CA ARG A 37 -4.76 8.83 15.96
C ARG A 37 -6.05 9.63 15.85
N LYS A 38 -7.22 9.00 16.03
CA LYS A 38 -8.54 9.62 15.91
C LYS A 38 -8.82 10.23 14.53
N TYR A 39 -8.32 9.60 13.46
CA TYR A 39 -8.66 9.98 12.07
C TYR A 39 -9.97 9.37 11.58
N GLY A 40 -10.55 8.45 12.34
CA GLY A 40 -11.83 7.82 12.10
C GLY A 40 -12.06 6.68 13.10
N GLU A 41 -13.18 5.99 12.98
CA GLU A 41 -13.54 4.89 13.90
C GLU A 41 -13.23 3.52 13.28
N GLY A 42 -12.44 2.73 14.00
CA GLY A 42 -12.07 1.35 13.63
C GLY A 42 -12.68 0.29 14.54
N ASN A 43 -13.38 0.67 15.60
CA ASN A 43 -14.18 -0.26 16.39
C ASN A 43 -15.51 -0.53 15.69
N LEU A 44 -15.72 -1.79 15.28
CA LEU A 44 -16.91 -2.22 14.55
C LEU A 44 -18.20 -1.98 15.34
N GLU A 45 -18.17 -2.07 16.67
CA GLU A 45 -19.34 -1.86 17.54
C GLU A 45 -19.81 -0.41 17.57
N LYS A 46 -18.94 0.53 17.16
CA LYS A 46 -19.23 1.97 17.13
C LYS A 46 -19.56 2.47 15.72
N ILE A 47 -19.54 1.60 14.73
CA ILE A 47 -19.84 1.93 13.34
C ILE A 47 -21.30 1.56 13.06
N GLU A 48 -22.09 2.55 12.68
CA GLU A 48 -23.45 2.33 12.18
C GLU A 48 -23.39 1.76 10.75
N ILE A 49 -23.96 0.57 10.55
CA ILE A 49 -24.07 -0.06 9.25
C ILE A 49 -25.49 0.14 8.73
N LEU A 50 -25.60 0.83 7.59
CA LEU A 50 -26.84 1.00 6.86
C LEU A 50 -26.92 -0.01 5.73
N GLY A 51 -28.05 -0.72 5.61
CA GLY A 51 -28.29 -1.72 4.56
C GLY A 51 -28.19 -3.16 5.06
N GLU A 52 -27.63 -4.04 4.22
CA GLU A 52 -27.46 -5.47 4.55
C GLU A 52 -26.46 -5.68 5.70
N SER A 53 -26.74 -6.65 6.56
CA SER A 53 -25.83 -7.02 7.63
C SER A 53 -24.59 -7.74 7.07
N LEU A 54 -23.49 -7.68 7.81
CA LEU A 54 -22.23 -8.37 7.46
C LEU A 54 -22.40 -9.87 7.22
N ASP A 55 -23.38 -10.48 7.88
CA ASP A 55 -23.67 -11.91 7.76
C ASP A 55 -24.16 -12.31 6.37
N SER A 56 -24.73 -11.35 5.62
CA SER A 56 -25.18 -11.53 4.24
C SER A 56 -24.02 -11.80 3.27
N PHE A 57 -22.78 -11.53 3.69
CA PHE A 57 -21.59 -11.57 2.84
C PHE A 57 -20.53 -12.60 3.27
N ARG A 58 -20.89 -13.52 4.17
CA ARG A 58 -19.98 -14.57 4.66
C ARG A 58 -19.50 -15.55 3.57
N ASP A 59 -20.21 -15.60 2.43
CA ASP A 59 -19.85 -16.42 1.28
C ASP A 59 -18.73 -15.81 0.42
N LEU A 60 -18.38 -14.54 0.64
CA LEU A 60 -17.27 -13.89 -0.05
C LEU A 60 -15.94 -14.53 0.33
N LYS A 61 -15.24 -15.02 -0.69
CA LYS A 61 -13.90 -15.57 -0.56
C LYS A 61 -12.89 -14.54 -1.03
N PHE A 62 -12.23 -13.89 -0.07
CA PHE A 62 -11.05 -13.06 -0.34
C PHE A 62 -9.79 -13.89 -0.07
N GLN A 63 -8.84 -13.88 -1.01
CA GLN A 63 -7.56 -14.53 -0.82
C GLN A 63 -6.60 -13.57 -0.10
N GLU A 64 -6.30 -13.86 1.17
CA GLU A 64 -5.32 -13.08 1.93
C GLU A 64 -3.92 -13.21 1.29
N PRO A 65 -3.13 -12.12 1.25
CA PRO A 65 -1.73 -12.21 0.85
C PRO A 65 -0.93 -13.12 1.79
N VAL A 66 -0.09 -13.99 1.21
CA VAL A 66 0.81 -14.85 1.98
C VAL A 66 1.88 -13.98 2.67
N ASN A 67 2.11 -14.20 3.97
CA ASN A 67 3.08 -13.48 4.80
C ASN A 67 2.84 -11.96 4.94
N PRO A 68 1.70 -11.52 5.49
CA PRO A 68 1.53 -10.13 5.86
C PRO A 68 2.60 -9.77 6.90
N HIS A 69 3.31 -8.69 6.64
CA HIS A 69 4.42 -8.26 7.46
C HIS A 69 4.11 -8.21 8.96
N SER A 70 5.01 -8.74 9.80
CA SER A 70 4.95 -8.41 11.22
C SER A 70 5.20 -6.91 11.39
N THR A 71 4.29 -6.26 12.12
CA THR A 71 4.36 -4.84 12.50
C THR A 71 5.71 -4.47 13.13
N PHE A 72 6.33 -5.44 13.82
CA PHE A 72 7.66 -5.30 14.41
C PHE A 72 8.76 -5.11 13.36
N GLY A 73 8.81 -5.96 12.33
CA GLY A 73 9.81 -5.84 11.26
C GLY A 73 9.68 -4.54 10.47
N LEU A 74 8.44 -4.08 10.22
CA LEU A 74 8.19 -2.79 9.57
C LEU A 74 8.57 -1.58 10.43
N ARG A 75 8.44 -1.66 11.77
CA ARG A 75 8.88 -0.59 12.69
C ARG A 75 10.38 -0.33 12.61
N LEU A 76 11.20 -1.38 12.54
CA LEU A 76 12.65 -1.26 12.34
C LEU A 76 13.01 -0.61 11.00
N LEU A 77 12.17 -0.78 9.97
CA LEU A 77 12.35 -0.15 8.64
C LEU A 77 11.95 1.34 8.60
N LYS A 78 11.67 1.97 9.75
CA LYS A 78 11.48 3.43 9.87
C LYS A 78 12.73 4.21 9.44
N TYR A 79 13.91 3.65 9.68
CA TYR A 79 15.17 4.29 9.29
C TYR A 79 15.38 4.20 7.77
N SER A 80 15.44 5.37 7.11
CA SER A 80 15.50 5.48 5.64
C SER A 80 16.68 4.70 5.04
N PHE A 81 17.83 4.72 5.70
CA PHE A 81 19.01 3.97 5.30
C PHE A 81 18.75 2.45 5.28
N LEU A 82 18.27 1.88 6.39
CA LEU A 82 18.00 0.45 6.51
C LEU A 82 16.94 0.01 5.49
N ARG A 83 15.90 0.82 5.31
CA ARG A 83 14.87 0.57 4.29
C ARG A 83 15.45 0.54 2.87
N ASN A 84 16.38 1.43 2.55
CA ASN A 84 17.05 1.49 1.25
C ASN A 84 18.03 0.33 1.01
N LEU A 85 18.58 -0.24 2.07
CA LEU A 85 19.43 -1.42 2.01
C LEU A 85 18.63 -2.73 1.86
N LEU A 86 17.40 -2.79 2.36
CA LEU A 86 16.63 -4.05 2.45
C LEU A 86 15.51 -4.18 1.42
N LEU A 87 14.89 -3.07 1.02
CA LEU A 87 13.66 -3.09 0.21
C LEU A 87 13.90 -2.68 -1.25
N GLU A 88 13.07 -3.24 -2.12
CA GLU A 88 12.97 -2.84 -3.53
C GLU A 88 12.56 -1.37 -3.69
N HIS A 89 12.88 -0.82 -4.85
CA HIS A 89 12.45 0.50 -5.30
C HIS A 89 11.62 0.41 -6.59
N PRO A 90 10.84 1.45 -6.91
CA PRO A 90 10.32 1.65 -8.25
C PRO A 90 11.45 1.75 -9.29
N ARG A 91 11.32 1.00 -10.39
CA ARG A 91 12.16 1.05 -11.58
C ARG A 91 11.28 1.38 -12.78
N ILE A 92 11.70 2.33 -13.59
CA ILE A 92 10.98 2.68 -14.82
C ILE A 92 11.43 1.76 -15.93
N ASP A 93 10.48 1.11 -16.58
CA ASP A 93 10.65 0.40 -17.83
C ASP A 93 10.66 1.41 -18.98
N HIS A 94 11.85 1.68 -19.52
CA HIS A 94 12.04 2.67 -20.57
C HIS A 94 11.39 2.27 -21.91
N VAL A 95 11.09 0.98 -22.11
CA VAL A 95 10.39 0.50 -23.32
C VAL A 95 8.92 0.88 -23.27
N ARG A 96 8.29 0.80 -22.09
CA ARG A 96 6.86 1.10 -21.91
C ARG A 96 6.57 2.54 -21.54
N CYS A 97 7.53 3.25 -20.97
CA CYS A 97 7.33 4.59 -20.45
C CYS A 97 7.19 5.62 -21.57
N ILE A 98 6.04 6.30 -21.60
CA ILE A 98 5.74 7.39 -22.55
C ILE A 98 6.15 8.78 -22.03
N LYS A 99 6.92 8.85 -20.93
CA LYS A 99 7.44 10.11 -20.35
C LYS A 99 6.36 11.17 -20.04
N CYS A 100 5.17 10.73 -19.60
CA CYS A 100 4.07 11.64 -19.25
C CYS A 100 4.27 12.36 -17.92
N GLY A 101 5.02 11.76 -16.98
CA GLY A 101 5.35 12.38 -15.69
C GLY A 101 4.28 12.27 -14.60
N GLU A 102 3.16 11.59 -14.82
CA GLU A 102 2.10 11.41 -13.79
C GLU A 102 2.63 10.77 -12.50
N CYS A 103 3.55 9.82 -12.62
CA CYS A 103 4.20 9.19 -11.48
C CYS A 103 5.02 10.18 -10.62
N ALA A 104 5.56 11.25 -11.22
CA ALA A 104 6.26 12.31 -10.51
C ALA A 104 5.27 13.29 -9.85
N LYS A 105 4.18 13.65 -10.55
CA LYS A 105 3.14 14.55 -10.04
C LYS A 105 2.46 14.00 -8.78
N ILE A 106 2.12 12.71 -8.76
CA ILE A 106 1.43 12.09 -7.63
C ILE A 106 2.35 11.78 -6.44
N CYS A 107 3.68 11.89 -6.60
CA CYS A 107 4.64 11.40 -5.61
C CYS A 107 4.66 12.29 -4.37
N PRO A 108 4.11 11.85 -3.21
CA PRO A 108 3.99 12.72 -2.04
C PRO A 108 5.33 13.26 -1.51
N PRO A 109 6.41 12.45 -1.41
CA PRO A 109 7.71 12.95 -0.98
C PRO A 109 8.53 13.57 -2.13
N GLN A 110 7.96 13.73 -3.33
CA GLN A 110 8.64 14.25 -4.52
C GLN A 110 9.94 13.48 -4.87
N ALA A 111 9.96 12.18 -4.58
CA ALA A 111 11.09 11.30 -4.85
C ALA A 111 11.31 11.03 -6.34
N LEU A 112 10.27 11.18 -7.17
CA LEU A 112 10.37 11.09 -8.62
C LEU A 112 10.43 12.49 -9.22
N ARG A 113 11.54 12.81 -9.89
CA ARG A 113 11.72 14.07 -10.62
C ARG A 113 11.50 13.82 -12.10
N HIS A 114 10.80 14.72 -12.77
CA HIS A 114 10.54 14.61 -14.20
C HIS A 114 10.79 15.95 -14.88
N ARG A 115 11.45 15.93 -16.04
CA ARG A 115 11.55 17.05 -16.97
C ARG A 115 10.91 16.61 -18.28
N LYS A 116 10.15 17.50 -18.92
CA LYS A 116 9.45 17.20 -20.18
C LYS A 116 10.43 16.61 -21.19
N GLY A 117 10.07 15.48 -21.81
CA GLY A 117 10.90 14.77 -22.79
C GLY A 117 11.91 13.78 -22.20
N ASN A 118 12.12 13.77 -20.87
CA ASN A 118 13.00 12.84 -20.17
C ASN A 118 12.22 11.74 -19.45
N PHE A 119 12.88 10.62 -19.18
CA PHE A 119 12.32 9.64 -18.25
C PHE A 119 12.29 10.23 -16.84
N PRO A 120 11.27 9.91 -16.02
CA PRO A 120 11.29 10.25 -14.61
C PRO A 120 12.54 9.64 -13.94
N ASN A 121 13.08 10.29 -12.91
CA ASN A 121 14.26 9.83 -12.19
C ASN A 121 13.94 9.71 -10.70
N LEU A 122 14.22 8.54 -10.12
CA LEU A 122 13.94 8.26 -8.72
C LEU A 122 15.13 8.59 -7.83
N ARG A 123 14.93 9.53 -6.89
CA ARG A 123 15.79 9.72 -5.73
C ARG A 123 15.41 8.73 -4.63
N LYS A 124 16.14 7.60 -4.59
CA LYS A 124 15.85 6.46 -3.69
C LYS A 124 15.77 6.84 -2.21
N THR A 125 16.56 7.82 -1.77
CA THR A 125 16.61 8.28 -0.38
C THR A 125 15.27 8.82 0.11
N ASP A 126 14.49 9.41 -0.79
CA ASP A 126 13.26 10.14 -0.46
C ASP A 126 12.03 9.23 -0.62
N CYS A 127 12.20 8.09 -1.30
CA CYS A 127 11.11 7.18 -1.59
C CYS A 127 10.58 6.50 -0.32
N ILE A 128 9.29 6.72 -0.04
CA ILE A 128 8.57 6.08 1.07
C ILE A 128 7.92 4.74 0.69
N ARG A 129 8.00 4.33 -0.59
CA ARG A 129 7.43 3.07 -1.11
C ARG A 129 5.92 2.96 -0.92
N CYS A 130 5.20 4.06 -1.13
CA CYS A 130 3.73 4.06 -1.18
C CYS A 130 3.17 3.41 -2.45
N TRP A 131 4.00 3.25 -3.49
CA TRP A 131 3.64 2.64 -4.79
C TRP A 131 2.56 3.36 -5.61
N CYS A 132 2.05 4.52 -5.19
CA CYS A 132 1.12 5.35 -5.99
C CYS A 132 1.64 5.64 -7.42
N CYS A 133 2.96 5.75 -7.58
CA CYS A 133 3.60 5.93 -8.89
C CYS A 133 3.33 4.77 -9.87
N ALA A 134 3.19 3.54 -9.37
CA ALA A 134 2.86 2.37 -10.16
C ALA A 134 1.37 2.32 -10.50
N GLU A 135 0.51 2.62 -9.52
CA GLU A 135 -0.95 2.65 -9.67
C GLU A 135 -1.40 3.67 -10.71
N VAL A 136 -0.83 4.88 -10.69
CA VAL A 136 -1.21 5.95 -11.63
C VAL A 136 -0.63 5.77 -13.03
N CYS A 137 0.30 4.82 -13.24
CA CYS A 137 1.04 4.75 -14.49
C CYS A 137 0.17 4.17 -15.63
N PRO A 138 -0.20 4.96 -16.66
CA PRO A 138 -1.14 4.52 -17.70
C PRO A 138 -0.58 3.42 -18.62
N LYS A 139 0.72 3.14 -18.53
CA LYS A 139 1.43 2.13 -19.33
C LYS A 139 1.99 0.99 -18.50
N ASN A 140 1.66 0.94 -17.20
CA ASN A 140 2.19 -0.07 -16.27
C ASN A 140 3.73 -0.18 -16.36
N ALA A 141 4.40 0.96 -16.54
CA ALA A 141 5.83 1.08 -16.80
C ALA A 141 6.66 1.17 -15.51
N ILE A 142 6.05 1.16 -14.33
CA ILE A 142 6.77 1.09 -13.05
C ILE A 142 6.81 -0.38 -12.59
N LYS A 143 8.02 -0.89 -12.38
CA LYS A 143 8.28 -2.25 -11.89
C LYS A 143 9.08 -2.20 -10.60
N LYS A 144 9.10 -3.31 -9.85
CA LYS A 144 10.01 -3.47 -8.71
C LYS A 144 11.44 -3.66 -9.24
N THR A 145 12.43 -3.05 -8.59
CA THR A 145 13.83 -3.48 -8.76
C THR A 145 14.00 -4.90 -8.23
N LYS A 146 15.11 -5.55 -8.57
CA LYS A 146 15.56 -6.71 -7.79
C LYS A 146 15.78 -6.27 -6.34
N ARG A 147 15.39 -7.10 -5.37
CA ARG A 147 15.68 -6.85 -3.95
C ARG A 147 17.21 -6.75 -3.77
N PRO A 148 17.73 -5.78 -2.99
CA PRO A 148 19.16 -5.71 -2.69
C PRO A 148 19.67 -7.00 -2.03
N LEU A 149 20.97 -7.29 -2.14
CA LEU A 149 21.55 -8.55 -1.63
C LEU A 149 21.28 -8.75 -0.13
N VAL A 150 21.55 -7.73 0.69
CA VAL A 150 21.29 -7.77 2.14
C VAL A 150 19.80 -8.03 2.41
N GLY A 151 18.91 -7.40 1.65
CA GLY A 151 17.48 -7.66 1.72
C GLY A 151 17.09 -9.09 1.38
N ARG A 152 17.71 -9.72 0.38
CA ARG A 152 17.44 -11.14 0.03
C ARG A 152 17.86 -12.11 1.12
N ILE A 153 18.93 -11.79 1.85
CA ILE A 153 19.43 -12.64 2.95
C ILE A 153 18.57 -12.41 4.19
N ALA A 154 18.38 -11.15 4.60
CA ALA A 154 17.65 -10.79 5.81
C ALA A 154 16.14 -11.05 5.73
N LEU A 155 15.56 -11.02 4.53
CA LEU A 155 14.13 -11.22 4.28
C LEU A 155 13.88 -12.43 3.36
N LYS A 156 14.71 -13.49 3.47
CA LYS A 156 14.67 -14.67 2.60
C LYS A 156 13.32 -15.41 2.61
N ASN A 157 12.57 -15.31 3.71
CA ASN A 157 11.27 -15.98 3.88
C ASN A 157 10.08 -15.07 3.51
N ARG A 158 10.30 -14.01 2.72
CA ARG A 158 9.32 -12.94 2.43
C ARG A 158 8.97 -12.86 0.93
N ASP A 159 9.07 -13.97 0.23
CA ASP A 159 8.68 -14.12 -1.17
C ASP A 159 7.44 -15.01 -1.29
#